data_AF-A0A0N0S5H1-F1
#
_entry.id   AF-A0A0N0S5H1-F1
#
_cell.length_a   1.000
_cell.length_b   1.000
_cell.length_c   1.000
_cell.angle_alpha   90.00
_cell.angle_beta   90.00
_cell.angle_gamma   90.00
#
_symmetry.space_group_name_H-M   'P 1'
#
loop_
_entity.id
_entity.type
_entity.pdbx_description
1 polymer ?
#
loop_
_entity_poly.entity_id
_entity_poly.type
_entity_poly.pdbx_seq_one_letter_code
_entity_poly.pdbx_strand_id
1 'polypeptide(L)'
;MGRERRADEGKAGVAGRGDGIRRTPVTAGEHPAWARELLAHLRPGGRDVGRIVDWLAATAHAEVSLQDAAGTPLAGTRLPLDEALVADLGSGRIASAAWEGEGRHVRLVRIGHPSRTRVLAVSREAPFDRHASDVVTHTAQVIELLLTAHETDAAGHRLRRATADLRLAILQLLMVEDTVAARRVAAGFWPGLLDADTACVYVVESAPALRDRLAAECLDTTREEALVVRCPAMDGHVIVVGPREATAGELRSLVGRHPDTFLGGSVRQSLARTATAYGQAVSALAVARFRADKTAVYAERTHPERLMDPAALRGWAARVLRPLDALPHHTRAELLATTRLGLEFTAVSAAKVLGVSRNTVRARMERVEAMLGVDFDDVTVRAVVHLALHTQINLLDGQADGAGAAPSPGLAGLLAGPAVGGWARELLGRLEGDARNVRRTLCAWIAAGGNAERAARRLGVHAQTVREHVRSAEPVLERQLLAAGTDLYEVVLAHLAAGDLEQPVLAGG
;
A
#
# COMPACT_ATOMS: atom_id res chain seq x y z
N MET A 1 -18.42 -74.93 -8.88
CA MET A 1 -17.95 -75.95 -9.85
C MET A 1 -16.66 -75.43 -10.49
N GLY A 2 -15.71 -76.31 -10.85
CA GLY A 2 -14.30 -75.93 -11.11
C GLY A 2 -13.52 -75.83 -9.78
N ARG A 3 -12.68 -76.77 -9.30
CA ARG A 3 -11.90 -77.89 -9.91
C ARG A 3 -10.81 -77.40 -10.89
N GLU A 4 -9.53 -77.81 -10.84
CA GLU A 4 -8.73 -78.68 -9.92
C GLU A 4 -7.38 -77.95 -9.59
N ARG A 5 -6.34 -78.42 -8.88
CA ARG A 5 -5.87 -79.71 -8.31
C ARG A 5 -4.84 -79.38 -7.18
N ARG A 6 -4.79 -80.01 -5.99
CA ARG A 6 -3.87 -81.11 -5.52
C ARG A 6 -2.47 -81.15 -6.18
N ALA A 7 -1.35 -81.42 -5.50
CA ALA A 7 -1.06 -82.12 -4.22
C ALA A 7 0.16 -81.45 -3.48
N ASP A 8 0.33 -81.47 -2.15
CA ASP A 8 0.99 -82.51 -1.30
C ASP A 8 2.51 -82.65 -1.60
N GLU A 9 3.47 -82.84 -0.67
CA GLU A 9 3.50 -83.31 0.73
C GLU A 9 4.86 -82.87 1.37
N GLY A 10 5.03 -82.83 2.71
CA GLY A 10 6.39 -82.69 3.31
C GLY A 10 6.51 -82.06 4.70
N LYS A 11 6.56 -82.89 5.76
CA LYS A 11 6.91 -82.47 7.14
C LYS A 11 8.43 -82.48 7.38
N ALA A 12 8.95 -81.49 8.10
CA ALA A 12 9.98 -81.70 9.13
C ALA A 12 10.02 -80.47 10.07
N GLY A 13 10.02 -80.70 11.39
CA GLY A 13 10.21 -79.64 12.38
C GLY A 13 11.44 -79.92 13.24
N VAL A 14 12.16 -78.87 13.65
CA VAL A 14 13.17 -78.91 14.72
C VAL A 14 13.03 -77.63 15.55
N ALA A 15 13.16 -77.76 16.87
CA ALA A 15 12.98 -76.68 17.84
C ALA A 15 14.31 -76.04 18.27
N GLY A 16 14.21 -74.87 18.92
CA GLY A 16 15.33 -74.10 19.48
C GLY A 16 15.78 -72.96 18.54
N ARG A 17 16.14 -71.78 19.04
CA ARG A 17 16.45 -71.37 20.41
C ARG A 17 15.95 -69.94 20.63
N GLY A 18 15.04 -69.73 21.58
CA GLY A 18 14.68 -68.39 22.02
C GLY A 18 15.71 -67.89 23.02
N ASP A 19 16.38 -66.77 22.74
CA ASP A 19 17.18 -66.06 23.72
C ASP A 19 17.25 -64.55 23.43
N GLY A 20 16.79 -63.76 24.40
CA GLY A 20 17.47 -62.49 24.71
C GLY A 20 17.29 -61.26 23.83
N ILE A 21 16.09 -60.91 23.33
CA ILE A 21 15.82 -59.47 23.09
C ILE A 21 15.74 -58.78 24.45
N ARG A 22 16.89 -58.31 24.96
CA ARG A 22 16.94 -57.37 26.09
C ARG A 22 16.32 -56.06 25.67
N ARG A 23 15.01 -55.92 25.89
CA ARG A 23 14.37 -54.62 26.03
C ARG A 23 14.93 -53.97 27.29
N THR A 24 15.96 -53.13 27.13
CA THR A 24 16.34 -52.17 28.16
C THR A 24 15.13 -51.28 28.47
N PRO A 25 14.77 -51.04 29.74
CA PRO A 25 13.71 -50.10 30.06
C PRO A 25 14.15 -48.70 29.61
N VAL A 26 13.31 -48.03 28.81
CA VAL A 26 13.42 -46.58 28.64
C VAL A 26 12.92 -45.96 29.93
N THR A 27 13.84 -45.73 30.87
CA THR A 27 13.59 -44.78 31.95
C THR A 27 13.34 -43.41 31.33
N ALA A 28 12.33 -42.70 31.82
CA ALA A 28 12.10 -41.29 31.49
C ALA A 28 13.21 -40.46 32.13
N GLY A 29 14.39 -40.48 31.50
CA GLY A 29 15.61 -39.88 32.00
C GLY A 29 15.65 -38.37 31.79
N GLU A 30 16.25 -37.68 32.76
CA GLU A 30 16.50 -36.25 32.74
C GLU A 30 17.15 -35.81 31.41
N HIS A 31 16.60 -34.78 30.76
CA HIS A 31 17.24 -34.23 29.56
C HIS A 31 18.66 -33.73 29.93
N PRO A 32 19.71 -34.24 29.27
CA PRO A 32 21.09 -33.89 29.61
C PRO A 32 21.30 -32.39 29.41
N ALA A 33 22.16 -31.77 30.24
CA ALA A 33 22.25 -30.31 30.35
C ALA A 33 22.42 -29.58 29.00
N TRP A 34 23.30 -30.11 28.14
CA TRP A 34 23.54 -29.61 26.78
C TRP A 34 22.27 -29.52 25.91
N ALA A 35 21.30 -30.44 26.09
CA ALA A 35 20.06 -30.43 25.31
C ALA A 35 19.14 -29.29 25.75
N ARG A 36 19.16 -28.90 27.03
CA ARG A 36 18.43 -27.73 27.54
C ARG A 36 19.08 -26.42 27.06
N GLU A 37 20.40 -26.38 26.96
CA GLU A 37 21.14 -25.25 26.39
C GLU A 37 20.85 -25.09 24.89
N LEU A 38 20.95 -26.16 24.10
CA LEU A 38 20.61 -26.17 22.68
C LEU A 38 19.18 -25.67 22.42
N LEU A 39 18.20 -26.10 23.22
CA LEU A 39 16.82 -25.61 23.15
C LEU A 39 16.67 -24.14 23.58
N ALA A 40 17.58 -23.59 24.39
CA ALA A 40 17.55 -22.18 24.75
C ALA A 40 17.88 -21.27 23.54
N HIS A 41 18.70 -21.74 22.60
CA HIS A 41 18.98 -21.03 21.33
C HIS A 41 17.76 -20.92 20.39
N LEU A 42 16.71 -21.76 20.55
CA LEU A 42 15.47 -21.62 19.79
C LEU A 42 14.57 -20.45 20.24
N ARG A 43 14.86 -19.84 21.41
CA ARG A 43 14.10 -18.69 21.94
C ARG A 43 14.31 -17.44 21.07
N PRO A 44 13.33 -16.50 20.98
CA PRO A 44 13.37 -15.40 20.02
C PRO A 44 14.65 -14.54 19.98
N GLY A 45 15.31 -14.33 21.12
CA GLY A 45 16.58 -13.58 21.21
C GLY A 45 17.86 -14.40 20.97
N GLY A 46 17.75 -15.71 20.70
CA GLY A 46 18.88 -16.64 20.54
C GLY A 46 18.99 -17.31 19.16
N ARG A 47 18.05 -17.04 18.24
CA ARG A 47 17.93 -17.67 16.91
C ARG A 47 19.01 -17.17 15.93
N ASP A 48 20.24 -17.53 16.21
CA ASP A 48 21.41 -17.22 15.39
C ASP A 48 22.17 -18.52 15.12
N VAL A 49 22.27 -18.88 13.84
CA VAL A 49 22.96 -20.10 13.40
C VAL A 49 24.46 -20.03 13.69
N GLY A 50 25.07 -18.83 13.66
CA GLY A 50 26.47 -18.63 14.05
C GLY A 50 26.69 -19.01 15.51
N ARG A 51 25.88 -18.47 16.42
CA ARG A 51 26.00 -18.74 17.86
C ARG A 51 25.77 -20.22 18.22
N ILE A 52 24.98 -20.95 17.44
CA ILE A 52 24.76 -22.40 17.61
C ILE A 52 25.96 -23.20 17.08
N VAL A 53 26.57 -22.77 15.98
CA VAL A 53 27.82 -23.34 15.47
C VAL A 53 28.98 -23.11 16.45
N ASP A 54 29.08 -21.92 17.04
CA ASP A 54 30.08 -21.59 18.06
C ASP A 54 29.84 -22.41 19.36
N TRP A 55 28.59 -22.54 19.80
CA TRP A 55 28.22 -23.40 20.93
C TRP A 55 28.53 -24.88 20.66
N LEU A 56 28.33 -25.36 19.43
CA LEU A 56 28.68 -26.73 19.04
C LEU A 56 30.20 -26.95 19.08
N ALA A 57 30.98 -25.99 18.56
CA ALA A 57 32.44 -26.02 18.60
C ALA A 57 32.96 -26.12 20.05
N ALA A 58 32.42 -25.29 20.94
CA ALA A 58 32.75 -25.32 22.36
C ALA A 58 32.33 -26.64 23.05
N THR A 59 31.09 -27.09 22.84
CA THR A 59 30.48 -28.25 23.53
C THR A 59 31.05 -29.58 23.06
N ALA A 60 31.35 -29.73 21.77
CA ALA A 60 31.96 -30.94 21.23
C ALA A 60 33.50 -30.96 21.36
N HIS A 61 34.12 -29.84 21.77
CA HIS A 61 35.56 -29.59 21.66
C HIS A 61 36.05 -29.86 20.23
N ALA A 62 35.49 -29.10 19.28
CA ALA A 62 35.61 -29.34 17.85
C ALA A 62 35.80 -28.03 17.06
N GLU A 63 36.46 -28.12 15.91
CA GLU A 63 36.33 -27.11 14.86
C GLU A 63 35.05 -27.42 14.07
N VAL A 64 34.23 -26.41 13.79
CA VAL A 64 32.93 -26.58 13.12
C VAL A 64 32.81 -25.61 11.95
N SER A 65 32.38 -26.12 10.79
CA SER A 65 32.00 -25.34 9.61
C SER A 65 30.55 -25.63 9.26
N LEU A 66 29.75 -24.59 9.00
CA LEU A 66 28.51 -24.72 8.25
C LEU A 66 28.71 -24.05 6.89
N GLN A 67 28.53 -24.79 5.79
CA GLN A 67 28.72 -24.29 4.44
C GLN A 67 27.54 -24.63 3.52
N ASP A 68 27.37 -23.86 2.44
CA ASP A 68 26.42 -24.18 1.37
C ASP A 68 26.94 -25.27 0.42
N ALA A 69 26.10 -25.71 -0.51
CA ALA A 69 26.45 -26.71 -1.52
C ALA A 69 27.55 -26.26 -2.52
N ALA A 70 27.93 -24.99 -2.53
CA ALA A 70 29.05 -24.46 -3.31
C ALA A 70 30.36 -24.33 -2.49
N GLY A 71 30.35 -24.78 -1.22
CA GLY A 71 31.51 -24.68 -0.32
C GLY A 71 31.73 -23.29 0.28
N THR A 72 30.74 -22.39 0.18
CA THR A 72 30.80 -21.06 0.82
C THR A 72 30.49 -21.21 2.31
N PRO A 73 31.37 -20.77 3.23
CA PRO A 73 31.08 -20.81 4.66
C PRO A 73 29.94 -19.84 5.01
N LEU A 74 28.94 -20.36 5.73
CA LEU A 74 27.81 -19.63 6.29
C LEU A 74 28.02 -19.29 7.77
N ALA A 75 28.74 -20.15 8.51
CA ALA A 75 29.13 -19.94 9.91
C ALA A 75 30.31 -20.85 10.30
N GLY A 76 31.04 -20.46 11.36
CA GLY A 76 32.13 -21.23 11.93
C GLY A 76 33.47 -21.11 11.20
N THR A 77 34.40 -22.00 11.55
CA THR A 77 35.77 -22.06 11.02
C THR A 77 35.79 -22.83 9.69
N ARG A 78 36.44 -22.30 8.66
CA ARG A 78 36.56 -22.98 7.38
C ARG A 78 37.44 -24.24 7.51
N LEU A 79 36.83 -25.42 7.33
CA LEU A 79 37.51 -26.71 7.32
C LEU A 79 37.94 -27.11 5.91
N PRO A 80 39.12 -27.75 5.73
CA PRO A 80 39.46 -28.43 4.48
C PRO A 80 38.64 -29.72 4.39
N LEU A 81 37.76 -29.81 3.38
CA LEU A 81 36.86 -30.94 3.18
C LEU A 81 37.01 -31.49 1.77
N ASP A 82 36.89 -32.81 1.63
CA ASP A 82 36.86 -33.48 0.33
C ASP A 82 35.65 -33.00 -0.50
N GLU A 83 35.94 -32.39 -1.65
CA GLU A 83 34.94 -31.84 -2.56
C GLU A 83 33.95 -32.91 -3.07
N ALA A 84 34.39 -34.16 -3.23
CA ALA A 84 33.52 -35.26 -3.66
C ALA A 84 32.51 -35.63 -2.56
N LEU A 85 32.94 -35.67 -1.29
CA LEU A 85 32.04 -35.89 -0.15
C LEU A 85 31.04 -34.73 0.03
N VAL A 86 31.51 -33.48 -0.15
CA VAL A 86 30.63 -32.29 -0.11
C VAL A 86 29.62 -32.32 -1.27
N ALA A 87 30.01 -32.73 -2.47
CA ALA A 87 29.12 -32.89 -3.62
C ALA A 87 28.10 -34.03 -3.43
N ASP A 88 28.50 -35.15 -2.83
CA ASP A 88 27.61 -36.29 -2.56
C ASP A 88 26.58 -35.97 -1.46
N LEU A 89 26.97 -35.18 -0.45
CA LEU A 89 26.04 -34.60 0.52
C LEU A 89 25.13 -33.55 -0.15
N GLY A 90 25.71 -32.63 -0.92
CA GLY A 90 25.00 -31.54 -1.59
C GLY A 90 23.91 -32.03 -2.55
N SER A 91 24.22 -33.06 -3.34
CA SER A 91 23.29 -33.75 -4.24
C SER A 91 22.29 -34.68 -3.53
N GLY A 92 22.46 -34.92 -2.22
CA GLY A 92 21.60 -35.81 -1.44
C GLY A 92 21.83 -37.31 -1.68
N ARG A 93 22.94 -37.70 -2.34
CA ARG A 93 23.33 -39.12 -2.50
C ARG A 93 23.58 -39.78 -1.15
N ILE A 94 24.13 -39.02 -0.19
CA ILE A 94 24.34 -39.44 1.20
C ILE A 94 23.78 -38.39 2.17
N ALA A 95 23.35 -38.83 3.35
CA ALA A 95 22.80 -37.95 4.40
C ALA A 95 23.85 -37.50 5.43
N SER A 96 24.90 -38.29 5.60
CA SER A 96 26.05 -37.99 6.46
C SER A 96 27.26 -38.77 5.97
N ALA A 97 28.44 -38.30 6.33
CA ALA A 97 29.70 -39.01 6.16
C ALA A 97 30.54 -38.90 7.43
N ALA A 98 31.43 -39.86 7.64
CA ALA A 98 32.46 -39.80 8.67
C ALA A 98 33.79 -40.18 8.03
N TRP A 99 34.86 -39.49 8.41
CA TRP A 99 36.21 -39.71 7.92
C TRP A 99 37.19 -39.63 9.09
N GLU A 100 38.26 -40.41 9.01
CA GLU A 100 39.34 -40.44 9.99
C GLU A 100 40.67 -40.52 9.25
N GLY A 101 41.56 -39.58 9.55
CA GLY A 101 42.88 -39.49 8.91
C GLY A 101 43.66 -38.30 9.48
N GLU A 102 44.98 -38.33 9.33
CA GLU A 102 45.89 -37.24 9.77
C GLU A 102 45.75 -36.83 11.26
N GLY A 103 45.26 -37.73 12.11
CA GLY A 103 44.99 -37.43 13.53
C GLY A 103 43.72 -36.62 13.80
N ARG A 104 42.84 -36.47 12.80
CA ARG A 104 41.52 -35.83 12.92
C ARG A 104 40.40 -36.80 12.59
N HIS A 105 39.33 -36.73 13.38
CA HIS A 105 38.05 -37.39 13.11
C HIS A 105 37.06 -36.32 12.64
N VAL A 106 36.51 -36.49 11.45
CA VAL A 106 35.58 -35.53 10.82
C VAL A 106 34.21 -36.17 10.64
N ARG A 107 33.16 -35.45 11.00
CA ARG A 107 31.77 -35.84 10.74
C ARG A 107 31.06 -34.77 9.94
N LEU A 108 30.49 -35.20 8.81
CA LEU A 108 29.71 -34.37 7.90
C LEU A 108 28.24 -34.75 8.00
N VAL A 109 27.37 -33.76 8.14
CA VAL A 109 25.92 -33.94 8.21
C VAL A 109 25.24 -33.02 7.20
N ARG A 110 24.37 -33.60 6.37
CA ARG A 110 23.54 -32.86 5.42
C ARG A 110 22.43 -32.15 6.17
N ILE A 111 22.24 -30.86 5.89
CA ILE A 111 21.21 -30.01 6.51
C ILE A 111 20.32 -29.42 5.41
N GLY A 112 19.00 -29.53 5.58
CA GLY A 112 18.01 -28.87 4.73
C GLY A 112 17.49 -29.70 3.56
N HIS A 113 16.61 -29.07 2.79
CA HIS A 113 15.93 -29.67 1.63
C HIS A 113 16.89 -29.83 0.43
N PRO A 114 16.75 -30.86 -0.43
CA PRO A 114 17.63 -31.11 -1.59
C PRO A 114 17.85 -29.95 -2.57
N SER A 115 16.95 -28.95 -2.58
CA SER A 115 17.06 -27.75 -3.42
C SER A 115 17.91 -26.62 -2.80
N ARG A 116 18.25 -26.69 -1.50
CA ARG A 116 19.07 -25.72 -0.75
C ARG A 116 19.90 -26.43 0.32
N THR A 117 20.56 -27.51 -0.07
CA THR A 117 21.39 -28.32 0.81
C THR A 117 22.56 -27.51 1.40
N ARG A 118 22.83 -27.74 2.68
CA ARG A 118 24.00 -27.26 3.41
C ARG A 118 24.73 -28.43 4.05
N VAL A 119 26.00 -28.26 4.35
CA VAL A 119 26.83 -29.26 5.02
C VAL A 119 27.34 -28.67 6.34
N LEU A 120 27.01 -29.34 7.45
CA LEU A 120 27.64 -29.12 8.75
C LEU A 120 28.80 -30.11 8.87
N ALA A 121 30.01 -29.58 9.02
CA ALA A 121 31.22 -30.33 9.25
C ALA A 121 31.75 -30.08 10.67
N VAL A 122 32.14 -31.15 11.35
CA VAL A 122 32.65 -31.13 12.72
C VAL A 122 33.95 -31.94 12.74
N SER A 123 35.08 -31.30 13.05
CA SER A 123 36.42 -31.89 13.10
C SER A 123 36.94 -31.92 14.53
N ARG A 124 37.44 -33.07 14.99
CA ARG A 124 37.92 -33.30 16.36
C ARG A 124 39.24 -34.04 16.37
N GLU A 125 40.08 -33.76 17.35
CA GLU A 125 41.32 -34.51 17.62
C GLU A 125 41.08 -35.84 18.37
N ALA A 126 39.86 -36.05 18.87
CA ALA A 126 39.45 -37.26 19.56
C ALA A 126 38.28 -37.96 18.84
N PRO A 127 38.18 -39.30 18.90
CA PRO A 127 37.09 -40.06 18.31
C PRO A 127 35.71 -39.57 18.76
N PHE A 128 34.72 -39.63 17.86
CA PHE A 128 33.33 -39.33 18.21
C PHE A 128 32.77 -40.43 19.11
N ASP A 129 32.66 -40.12 20.39
CA ASP A 129 31.91 -40.94 21.34
C ASP A 129 30.39 -40.77 21.13
N ARG A 130 29.60 -41.46 21.95
CA ARG A 130 28.14 -41.36 21.89
C ARG A 130 27.67 -39.94 22.20
N HIS A 131 28.29 -39.27 23.19
CA HIS A 131 27.88 -37.94 23.60
C HIS A 131 28.11 -36.90 22.48
N ALA A 132 29.30 -36.83 21.89
CA ALA A 132 29.60 -35.93 20.78
C ALA A 132 28.73 -36.26 19.54
N SER A 133 28.48 -37.55 19.26
CA SER A 133 27.59 -37.97 18.18
C SER A 133 26.14 -37.48 18.38
N ASP A 134 25.62 -37.61 19.61
CA ASP A 134 24.27 -37.15 19.96
C ASP A 134 24.18 -35.62 19.88
N VAL A 135 25.16 -34.88 20.42
CA VAL A 135 25.24 -33.42 20.36
C VAL A 135 25.23 -32.92 18.91
N VAL A 136 26.11 -33.45 18.04
CA VAL A 136 26.17 -33.06 16.61
C VAL A 136 24.85 -33.34 15.91
N THR A 137 24.24 -34.50 16.15
CA THR A 137 22.99 -34.91 15.48
C THR A 137 21.81 -34.00 15.85
N HIS A 138 21.62 -33.70 17.14
CA HIS A 138 20.55 -32.81 17.58
C HIS A 138 20.81 -31.35 17.17
N THR A 139 22.07 -30.93 17.12
CA THR A 139 22.42 -29.58 16.65
C THR A 139 22.13 -29.40 15.17
N ALA A 140 22.43 -30.40 14.33
CA ALA A 140 22.09 -30.39 12.92
C ALA A 140 20.57 -30.23 12.69
N GLN A 141 19.75 -30.94 13.48
CA GLN A 141 18.28 -30.81 13.45
C GLN A 141 17.79 -29.42 13.86
N VAL A 142 18.42 -28.80 14.87
CA VAL A 142 18.09 -27.44 15.33
C VAL A 142 18.50 -26.37 14.31
N ILE A 143 19.69 -26.52 13.69
CA ILE A 143 20.14 -25.65 12.59
C ILE A 143 19.20 -25.80 11.39
N GLU A 144 18.79 -27.03 11.02
CA GLU A 144 17.82 -27.28 9.96
C GLU A 144 16.49 -26.55 10.22
N LEU A 145 15.91 -26.72 11.41
CA LEU A 145 14.65 -26.07 11.81
C LEU A 145 14.72 -24.53 11.71
N LEU A 146 15.83 -23.92 12.16
CA LEU A 146 16.02 -22.47 12.12
C LEU A 146 16.19 -21.95 10.69
N LEU A 147 16.94 -22.66 9.85
CA LEU A 147 17.11 -22.31 8.44
C LEU A 147 15.79 -22.43 7.67
N THR A 148 15.03 -23.51 7.88
CA THR A 148 13.70 -23.68 7.27
C THR A 148 12.75 -22.57 7.73
N ALA A 149 12.70 -22.24 9.02
CA ALA A 149 11.87 -21.15 9.52
C ALA A 149 12.24 -19.80 8.88
N HIS A 150 13.54 -19.46 8.82
CA HIS A 150 14.00 -18.23 8.17
C HIS A 150 13.67 -18.19 6.67
N GLU A 151 13.84 -19.31 5.95
CA GLU A 151 13.48 -19.40 4.54
C GLU A 151 11.96 -19.26 4.31
N THR A 152 11.13 -19.84 5.18
CA THR A 152 9.68 -19.69 5.17
C THR A 152 9.25 -18.25 5.47
N ASP A 153 9.82 -17.61 6.49
CA ASP A 153 9.55 -16.21 6.81
C ASP A 153 9.93 -15.30 5.64
N ALA A 154 11.14 -15.47 5.08
CA ALA A 154 11.61 -14.70 3.94
C ALA A 154 10.75 -14.93 2.68
N ALA A 155 10.26 -16.16 2.45
CA ALA A 155 9.31 -16.45 1.37
C ALA A 155 7.95 -15.78 1.61
N GLY A 156 7.42 -15.84 2.83
CA GLY A 156 6.20 -15.14 3.23
C GLY A 156 6.31 -13.62 3.09
N HIS A 157 7.46 -13.02 3.44
CA HIS A 157 7.71 -11.60 3.22
C HIS A 157 7.78 -11.23 1.72
N ARG A 158 8.42 -12.05 0.88
CA ARG A 158 8.42 -11.86 -0.58
C ARG A 158 7.03 -11.94 -1.16
N LEU A 159 6.23 -12.94 -0.75
CA LEU A 159 4.85 -13.09 -1.18
C LEU A 159 4.01 -11.87 -0.76
N ARG A 160 4.00 -11.51 0.53
CA ARG A 160 3.28 -10.33 1.05
C ARG A 160 3.65 -9.04 0.32
N ARG A 161 4.91 -8.87 -0.09
CA ARG A 161 5.35 -7.73 -0.91
C ARG A 161 4.75 -7.79 -2.32
N ALA A 162 4.95 -8.90 -3.05
CA ALA A 162 4.39 -9.07 -4.39
C ALA A 162 2.86 -8.90 -4.41
N THR A 163 2.17 -9.42 -3.39
CA THR A 163 0.72 -9.24 -3.19
C THR A 163 0.35 -7.77 -2.98
N ALA A 164 1.13 -7.00 -2.21
CA ALA A 164 0.89 -5.57 -2.03
C ALA A 164 1.19 -4.77 -3.31
N ASP A 165 2.23 -5.14 -4.06
CA ASP A 165 2.60 -4.52 -5.33
C ASP A 165 1.52 -4.76 -6.40
N LEU A 166 0.93 -5.96 -6.44
CA LEU A 166 -0.24 -6.27 -7.29
C LEU A 166 -1.46 -5.44 -6.93
N ARG A 167 -1.78 -5.27 -5.63
CA ARG A 167 -2.89 -4.40 -5.20
C ARG A 167 -2.64 -2.93 -5.58
N LEU A 168 -1.40 -2.45 -5.47
CA LEU A 168 -1.02 -1.11 -5.92
C LEU A 168 -1.15 -0.96 -7.44
N ALA A 169 -0.76 -1.95 -8.23
CA ALA A 169 -0.92 -1.94 -9.69
C ALA A 169 -2.41 -1.90 -10.10
N ILE A 170 -3.28 -2.66 -9.43
CA ILE A 170 -4.74 -2.60 -9.63
C ILE A 170 -5.27 -1.20 -9.34
N LEU A 171 -4.84 -0.57 -8.23
CA LEU A 171 -5.22 0.81 -7.91
C LEU A 171 -4.74 1.79 -8.99
N GLN A 172 -3.50 1.66 -9.47
CA GLN A 172 -2.94 2.51 -10.52
C GLN A 172 -3.72 2.43 -11.84
N LEU A 173 -4.18 1.22 -12.23
CA LEU A 173 -5.05 1.03 -13.39
C LEU A 173 -6.43 1.71 -13.20
N LEU A 174 -7.03 1.60 -12.01
CA LEU A 174 -8.27 2.30 -11.68
C LEU A 174 -8.09 3.84 -11.64
N MET A 175 -6.91 4.36 -11.30
CA MET A 175 -6.61 5.79 -11.32
C MET A 175 -6.49 6.38 -12.73
N VAL A 176 -6.27 5.56 -13.75
CA VAL A 176 -6.28 5.94 -15.18
C VAL A 176 -7.52 5.45 -15.92
N GLU A 177 -8.59 5.10 -15.18
CA GLU A 177 -9.89 4.64 -15.68
C GLU A 177 -9.87 3.28 -16.44
N ASP A 178 -8.74 2.56 -16.44
CA ASP A 178 -8.60 1.22 -17.08
C ASP A 178 -9.15 0.10 -16.17
N THR A 179 -10.46 0.13 -16.01
CA THR A 179 -11.22 -0.86 -15.23
C THR A 179 -11.11 -2.28 -15.80
N VAL A 180 -10.89 -2.43 -17.11
CA VAL A 180 -10.79 -3.74 -17.79
C VAL A 180 -9.46 -4.41 -17.45
N ALA A 181 -8.34 -3.68 -17.52
CA ALA A 181 -7.06 -4.22 -17.08
C ALA A 181 -7.06 -4.46 -15.56
N ALA A 182 -7.61 -3.53 -14.76
CA ALA A 182 -7.73 -3.69 -13.31
C ALA A 182 -8.48 -4.98 -12.93
N ARG A 183 -9.64 -5.24 -13.55
CA ARG A 183 -10.42 -6.48 -13.38
C ARG A 183 -9.64 -7.72 -13.83
N ARG A 184 -8.94 -7.66 -14.97
CA ARG A 184 -8.14 -8.79 -15.47
C ARG A 184 -7.00 -9.17 -14.51
N VAL A 185 -6.31 -8.19 -13.93
CA VAL A 185 -5.27 -8.44 -12.92
C VAL A 185 -5.89 -8.95 -11.62
N ALA A 186 -6.99 -8.36 -11.16
CA ALA A 186 -7.66 -8.77 -9.93
C ALA A 186 -8.19 -10.22 -10.00
N ALA A 187 -8.85 -10.62 -11.10
CA ALA A 187 -9.52 -11.92 -11.23
C ALA A 187 -8.60 -13.14 -11.02
N GLY A 188 -7.30 -13.02 -11.28
CA GLY A 188 -6.32 -14.11 -11.06
C GLY A 188 -5.90 -14.31 -9.60
N PHE A 189 -6.16 -13.33 -8.71
CA PHE A 189 -5.69 -13.34 -7.32
C PHE A 189 -6.83 -13.14 -6.30
N TRP A 190 -7.83 -12.33 -6.65
CA TRP A 190 -9.03 -12.03 -5.86
C TRP A 190 -10.28 -12.05 -6.73
N PRO A 191 -10.84 -13.24 -7.04
CA PRO A 191 -12.14 -13.36 -7.68
C PRO A 191 -13.21 -12.61 -6.88
N GLY A 192 -14.11 -11.87 -7.54
CA GLY A 192 -15.16 -11.08 -6.87
C GLY A 192 -14.77 -9.64 -6.52
N LEU A 193 -13.48 -9.33 -6.34
CA LEU A 193 -13.01 -8.07 -5.75
C LEU A 193 -13.47 -6.81 -6.50
N LEU A 194 -13.56 -6.89 -7.83
CA LEU A 194 -13.95 -5.78 -8.71
C LEU A 194 -15.17 -6.11 -9.56
N ASP A 195 -15.95 -7.14 -9.21
CA ASP A 195 -17.12 -7.58 -10.00
C ASP A 195 -18.24 -6.52 -9.99
N ALA A 196 -18.37 -5.76 -8.89
CA ALA A 196 -19.28 -4.62 -8.84
C ALA A 196 -18.77 -3.47 -9.72
N ASP A 197 -19.65 -2.86 -10.51
CA ASP A 197 -19.32 -1.69 -11.34
C ASP A 197 -19.18 -0.39 -10.52
N THR A 198 -19.58 -0.40 -9.25
CA THR A 198 -19.48 0.75 -8.33
C THR A 198 -18.78 0.41 -7.02
N ALA A 199 -18.08 1.40 -6.47
CA ALA A 199 -17.44 1.33 -5.17
C ALA A 199 -17.43 2.71 -4.48
N CYS A 200 -17.17 2.69 -3.17
CA CYS A 200 -16.72 3.86 -2.43
C CYS A 200 -15.20 3.76 -2.24
N VAL A 201 -14.50 4.89 -2.25
CA VAL A 201 -13.11 4.98 -1.81
C VAL A 201 -13.08 5.58 -0.41
N TYR A 202 -12.25 5.00 0.45
CA TYR A 202 -11.98 5.50 1.79
C TYR A 202 -10.49 5.75 1.95
N VAL A 203 -10.14 6.75 2.75
CA VAL A 203 -8.76 6.98 3.21
C VAL A 203 -8.76 6.94 4.73
N VAL A 204 -8.02 5.99 5.29
CA VAL A 204 -7.70 5.91 6.72
C VAL A 204 -6.36 6.61 6.93
N GLU A 205 -6.34 7.65 7.75
CA GLU A 205 -5.11 8.33 8.17
C GLU A 205 -4.66 7.87 9.56
N SER A 206 -3.34 7.86 9.75
CA SER A 206 -2.67 7.48 10.99
C SER A 206 -1.26 8.07 11.05
N ALA A 207 -0.60 7.97 12.20
CA ALA A 207 0.84 8.16 12.28
C ALA A 207 1.58 7.13 11.38
N PRO A 208 2.64 7.51 10.62
CA PRO A 208 3.30 6.61 9.66
C PRO A 208 3.76 5.26 10.23
N ALA A 209 4.16 5.21 11.49
CA ALA A 209 4.56 3.98 12.19
C ALA A 209 3.42 2.96 12.34
N LEU A 210 2.15 3.38 12.24
CA LEU A 210 0.97 2.53 12.36
C LEU A 210 0.40 2.09 11.00
N ARG A 211 0.80 2.71 9.88
CA ARG A 211 0.22 2.45 8.54
C ARG A 211 0.25 0.97 8.18
N ASP A 212 1.36 0.28 8.41
CA ASP A 212 1.51 -1.13 8.03
C ASP A 212 0.60 -2.07 8.83
N ARG A 213 0.38 -1.75 10.11
CA ARG A 213 -0.57 -2.46 10.96
C ARG A 213 -2.01 -2.17 10.54
N LEU A 214 -2.35 -0.91 10.28
CA LEU A 214 -3.68 -0.52 9.83
C LEU A 214 -4.03 -1.08 8.44
N ALA A 215 -3.06 -1.21 7.54
CA ALA A 215 -3.27 -1.87 6.26
C ALA A 215 -3.62 -3.36 6.41
N ALA A 216 -3.00 -4.06 7.37
CA ALA A 216 -3.38 -5.43 7.72
C ALA A 216 -4.77 -5.47 8.39
N GLU A 217 -5.02 -4.64 9.40
CA GLU A 217 -6.32 -4.60 10.08
C GLU A 217 -7.47 -4.21 9.13
N CYS A 218 -7.23 -3.37 8.11
CA CYS A 218 -8.21 -3.08 7.04
C CYS A 218 -8.51 -4.30 6.17
N LEU A 219 -7.49 -5.07 5.75
CA LEU A 219 -7.67 -6.30 4.97
C LEU A 219 -8.50 -7.33 5.75
N ASP A 220 -8.13 -7.59 7.01
CA ASP A 220 -8.84 -8.53 7.88
C ASP A 220 -10.28 -8.09 8.14
N THR A 221 -10.48 -6.80 8.43
CA THR A 221 -11.79 -6.19 8.72
C THR A 221 -12.74 -6.29 7.52
N THR A 222 -12.22 -6.05 6.31
CA THR A 222 -12.96 -6.14 5.04
C THR A 222 -13.00 -7.55 4.45
N ARG A 223 -12.43 -8.55 5.14
CA ARG A 223 -12.35 -9.97 4.72
C ARG A 223 -11.74 -10.19 3.33
N GLU A 224 -10.79 -9.32 2.95
CA GLU A 224 -10.20 -9.23 1.60
C GLU A 224 -11.20 -8.92 0.46
N GLU A 225 -12.46 -8.53 0.76
CA GLU A 225 -13.48 -8.15 -0.23
C GLU A 225 -13.39 -6.67 -0.66
N ALA A 226 -12.35 -5.95 -0.20
CA ALA A 226 -12.03 -4.58 -0.59
C ALA A 226 -10.56 -4.45 -1.00
N LEU A 227 -10.27 -3.57 -1.96
CA LEU A 227 -8.91 -3.32 -2.41
C LEU A 227 -8.22 -2.38 -1.43
N VAL A 228 -7.40 -2.94 -0.52
CA VAL A 228 -6.63 -2.19 0.48
C VAL A 228 -5.20 -1.96 -0.01
N VAL A 229 -4.77 -0.70 -0.07
CA VAL A 229 -3.46 -0.28 -0.59
C VAL A 229 -2.84 0.78 0.31
N ARG A 230 -1.55 0.64 0.62
CA ARG A 230 -0.77 1.72 1.26
C ARG A 230 -0.65 2.89 0.27
N CYS A 231 -1.03 4.09 0.66
CA CYS A 231 -0.91 5.23 -0.26
C CYS A 231 0.57 5.45 -0.64
N PRO A 232 0.92 5.49 -1.95
CA PRO A 232 2.29 5.71 -2.38
C PRO A 232 2.72 7.18 -2.22
N ALA A 233 1.76 8.10 -2.12
CA ALA A 233 1.99 9.53 -1.92
C ALA A 233 2.18 9.93 -0.46
N MET A 234 1.43 9.32 0.47
CA MET A 234 1.28 9.78 1.86
C MET A 234 1.58 8.68 2.86
N ASP A 235 2.57 8.88 3.73
CA ASP A 235 3.10 7.82 4.59
C ASP A 235 2.21 7.41 5.76
N GLY A 236 1.19 8.20 6.09
CA GLY A 236 0.17 7.88 7.09
C GLY A 236 -1.13 7.26 6.53
N HIS A 237 -1.27 7.14 5.20
CA HIS A 237 -2.55 6.82 4.55
C HIS A 237 -2.66 5.36 4.10
N VAL A 238 -3.83 4.77 4.35
CA VAL A 238 -4.31 3.54 3.72
C VAL A 238 -5.54 3.85 2.88
N ILE A 239 -5.49 3.51 1.59
CA ILE A 239 -6.59 3.66 0.64
C ILE A 239 -7.36 2.33 0.61
N VAL A 240 -8.69 2.39 0.73
CA VAL A 240 -9.57 1.23 0.66
C VAL A 240 -10.63 1.49 -0.41
N VAL A 241 -10.65 0.70 -1.48
CA VAL A 241 -11.74 0.71 -2.47
C VAL A 241 -12.73 -0.38 -2.08
N GLY A 242 -13.85 0.02 -1.49
CA GLY A 242 -14.89 -0.87 -0.97
C GLY A 242 -16.09 -0.95 -1.92
N PRO A 243 -16.32 -2.07 -2.62
CA PRO A 243 -17.52 -2.26 -3.43
C PRO A 243 -18.78 -2.43 -2.57
N ARG A 244 -18.65 -2.93 -1.34
CA ARG A 244 -19.77 -3.24 -0.43
C ARG A 244 -20.15 -2.04 0.43
N GLU A 245 -21.43 -1.95 0.82
CA GLU A 245 -21.92 -0.88 1.71
C GLU A 245 -21.43 -1.06 3.17
N ALA A 246 -21.23 -2.31 3.60
CA ALA A 246 -20.76 -2.65 4.95
C ALA A 246 -19.38 -2.03 5.28
N THR A 247 -18.51 -1.88 4.28
CA THR A 247 -17.14 -1.37 4.42
C THR A 247 -17.07 -0.02 5.15
N ALA A 248 -18.08 0.85 4.99
CA ALA A 248 -18.14 2.11 5.72
C ALA A 248 -18.27 1.92 7.24
N GLY A 249 -19.15 1.02 7.70
CA GLY A 249 -19.37 0.75 9.12
C GLY A 249 -18.20 -0.02 9.75
N GLU A 250 -17.63 -0.93 8.98
CA GLU A 250 -16.43 -1.70 9.34
C GLU A 250 -15.22 -0.79 9.57
N LEU A 251 -14.94 0.14 8.64
CA LEU A 251 -13.84 1.10 8.78
C LEU A 251 -14.08 2.15 9.88
N ARG A 252 -15.33 2.62 10.09
CA ARG A 252 -15.66 3.47 11.24
C ARG A 252 -15.36 2.76 12.57
N SER A 253 -15.70 1.47 12.66
CA SER A 253 -15.44 0.65 13.84
C SER A 253 -13.94 0.39 14.06
N LEU A 254 -13.15 0.29 12.98
CA LEU A 254 -11.68 0.25 13.04
C LEU A 254 -11.11 1.55 13.61
N VAL A 255 -11.52 2.72 13.10
CA VAL A 255 -11.06 4.03 13.58
C VAL A 255 -11.44 4.27 15.05
N GLY A 256 -12.64 3.85 15.48
CA GLY A 256 -13.03 3.90 16.89
C GLY A 256 -12.14 3.09 17.85
N ARG A 257 -11.37 2.11 17.35
CA ARG A 257 -10.40 1.33 18.16
C ARG A 257 -9.01 1.96 18.25
N HIS A 258 -8.67 2.90 17.37
CA HIS A 258 -7.32 3.47 17.29
C HIS A 258 -7.36 4.98 17.55
N PRO A 259 -6.84 5.47 18.69
CA PRO A 259 -6.68 6.90 18.89
C PRO A 259 -5.82 7.49 17.75
N ASP A 260 -6.11 8.75 17.43
CA ASP A 260 -5.42 9.52 16.39
C ASP A 260 -5.41 8.90 14.99
N THR A 261 -6.46 8.13 14.68
CA THR A 261 -6.83 7.76 13.32
C THR A 261 -8.07 8.53 12.85
N PHE A 262 -8.17 8.75 11.54
CA PHE A 262 -9.25 9.52 10.91
C PHE A 262 -9.74 8.82 9.64
N LEU A 263 -11.02 8.94 9.32
CA LEU A 263 -11.65 8.33 8.14
C LEU A 263 -12.31 9.37 7.24
N GLY A 264 -11.84 9.48 6.00
CA GLY A 264 -12.55 10.16 4.93
C GLY A 264 -13.16 9.14 3.95
N GLY A 265 -14.41 9.33 3.54
CA GLY A 265 -15.10 8.49 2.55
C GLY A 265 -15.68 9.27 1.38
N SER A 266 -15.59 8.71 0.17
CA SER A 266 -16.27 9.22 -1.02
C SER A 266 -17.76 8.91 -0.99
N VAL A 267 -18.52 9.47 -1.94
CA VAL A 267 -19.81 8.86 -2.32
C VAL A 267 -19.57 7.60 -3.17
N ARG A 268 -20.61 6.78 -3.36
CA ARG A 268 -20.54 5.65 -4.29
C ARG A 268 -20.39 6.17 -5.72
N GLN A 269 -19.39 5.66 -6.43
CA GLN A 269 -19.00 6.07 -7.79
C GLN A 269 -18.79 4.82 -8.66
N SER A 270 -18.80 4.95 -9.99
CA SER A 270 -18.35 3.85 -10.86
C SER A 270 -16.85 3.58 -10.69
N LEU A 271 -16.38 2.36 -10.96
CA LEU A 271 -14.95 2.02 -10.86
C LEU A 271 -14.07 2.87 -11.80
N ALA A 272 -14.60 3.36 -12.92
CA ALA A 272 -13.90 4.28 -13.80
C ALA A 272 -13.56 5.63 -13.12
N ARG A 273 -14.28 5.99 -12.05
CA ARG A 273 -14.11 7.24 -11.30
C ARG A 273 -13.30 7.08 -10.01
N THR A 274 -12.53 6.00 -9.83
CA THR A 274 -11.74 5.77 -8.60
C THR A 274 -10.83 6.96 -8.26
N ALA A 275 -10.25 7.66 -9.25
CA ALA A 275 -9.46 8.88 -9.02
C ALA A 275 -10.28 10.02 -8.39
N THR A 276 -11.49 10.28 -8.89
CA THR A 276 -12.41 11.27 -8.31
C THR A 276 -12.89 10.84 -6.92
N ALA A 277 -13.24 9.57 -6.75
CA ALA A 277 -13.61 9.02 -5.45
C ALA A 277 -12.47 9.17 -4.42
N TYR A 278 -11.20 9.00 -4.83
CA TYR A 278 -10.05 9.22 -3.98
C TYR A 278 -9.89 10.69 -3.57
N GLY A 279 -10.03 11.65 -4.48
CA GLY A 279 -10.06 13.09 -4.14
C GLY A 279 -11.21 13.44 -3.18
N GLN A 280 -12.41 12.89 -3.41
CA GLN A 280 -13.54 13.02 -2.50
C GLN A 280 -13.24 12.46 -1.09
N ALA A 281 -12.58 11.32 -1.00
CA ALA A 281 -12.19 10.72 0.27
C ALA A 281 -11.11 11.53 1.01
N VAL A 282 -10.15 12.13 0.29
CA VAL A 282 -9.15 13.05 0.88
C VAL A 282 -9.81 14.37 1.34
N SER A 283 -10.74 14.91 0.55
CA SER A 283 -11.54 16.09 0.94
C SER A 283 -12.43 15.82 2.16
N ALA A 284 -12.99 14.62 2.27
CA ALA A 284 -13.73 14.20 3.47
C ALA A 284 -12.78 14.02 4.68
N LEU A 285 -11.59 13.45 4.46
CA LEU A 285 -10.57 13.27 5.50
C LEU A 285 -10.12 14.62 6.09
N ALA A 286 -10.04 15.68 5.28
CA ALA A 286 -9.82 17.04 5.74
C ALA A 286 -10.83 17.47 6.82
N VAL A 287 -12.12 17.25 6.57
CA VAL A 287 -13.21 17.55 7.52
C VAL A 287 -13.15 16.62 8.73
N ALA A 288 -12.86 15.32 8.53
CA ALA A 288 -12.79 14.32 9.58
C ALA A 288 -11.81 14.69 10.72
N ARG A 289 -10.71 15.41 10.42
CA ARG A 289 -9.74 15.88 11.42
C ARG A 289 -10.30 16.90 12.41
N PHE A 290 -11.38 17.60 12.07
CA PHE A 290 -12.01 18.61 12.92
C PHE A 290 -13.25 18.09 13.67
N ARG A 291 -13.67 16.84 13.43
CA ARG A 291 -14.85 16.24 14.04
C ARG A 291 -14.54 15.34 15.24
N ALA A 292 -15.44 15.31 16.21
CA ALA A 292 -15.32 14.52 17.42
C ALA A 292 -15.35 13.00 17.18
N ASP A 293 -16.10 12.54 16.17
CA ASP A 293 -16.17 11.13 15.76
C ASP A 293 -15.00 10.71 14.84
N LYS A 294 -14.17 11.68 14.42
CA LYS A 294 -13.02 11.52 13.52
C LYS A 294 -13.39 10.95 12.14
N THR A 295 -14.65 11.04 11.70
CA THR A 295 -15.09 10.50 10.41
C THR A 295 -15.94 11.49 9.61
N ALA A 296 -15.84 11.43 8.28
CA ALA A 296 -16.70 12.19 7.38
C ALA A 296 -16.89 11.49 6.04
N VAL A 297 -18.04 11.75 5.41
CA VAL A 297 -18.35 11.30 4.04
C VAL A 297 -18.60 12.53 3.17
N TYR A 298 -18.09 12.52 1.93
CA TYR A 298 -18.19 13.63 0.98
C TYR A 298 -19.64 14.13 0.77
N ALA A 299 -20.65 13.26 0.85
CA ALA A 299 -22.06 13.67 0.73
C ALA A 299 -22.54 14.69 1.79
N GLU A 300 -21.88 14.77 2.93
CA GLU A 300 -22.27 15.60 4.09
C GLU A 300 -21.86 17.07 3.94
N ARG A 301 -21.26 17.44 2.80
CA ARG A 301 -20.78 18.79 2.48
C ARG A 301 -21.54 19.36 1.27
N THR A 302 -21.88 20.65 1.36
CA THR A 302 -22.44 21.40 0.24
C THR A 302 -21.31 21.81 -0.70
N HIS A 303 -21.32 21.26 -1.92
CA HIS A 303 -20.34 21.54 -2.96
C HIS A 303 -20.92 22.47 -4.04
N PRO A 304 -20.15 23.43 -4.58
CA PRO A 304 -20.65 24.49 -5.43
C PRO A 304 -21.27 23.99 -6.74
N GLU A 305 -20.75 22.90 -7.33
CA GLU A 305 -21.27 22.32 -8.56
C GLU A 305 -22.69 21.77 -8.43
N ARG A 306 -23.14 21.43 -7.21
CA ARG A 306 -24.51 20.99 -6.91
C ARG A 306 -25.51 22.15 -6.75
N LEU A 307 -25.01 23.38 -6.66
CA LEU A 307 -25.80 24.61 -6.51
C LEU A 307 -25.98 25.36 -7.84
N MET A 308 -25.31 24.91 -8.91
CA MET A 308 -25.41 25.45 -10.26
C MET A 308 -26.46 24.68 -11.07
N ASP A 309 -27.02 25.31 -12.11
CA ASP A 309 -27.87 24.58 -13.06
C ASP A 309 -27.06 23.48 -13.78
N PRO A 310 -27.47 22.19 -13.69
CA PRO A 310 -26.66 21.10 -14.22
C PRO A 310 -26.51 21.14 -15.74
N ALA A 311 -27.49 21.63 -16.49
CA ALA A 311 -27.42 21.69 -17.96
C ALA A 311 -26.46 22.81 -18.41
N ALA A 312 -26.56 23.98 -17.80
CA ALA A 312 -25.66 25.11 -18.00
C ALA A 312 -24.21 24.76 -17.64
N LEU A 313 -23.98 24.14 -16.48
CA LEU A 313 -22.66 23.73 -16.02
C LEU A 313 -22.04 22.70 -16.97
N ARG A 314 -22.80 21.69 -17.41
CA ARG A 314 -22.37 20.70 -18.42
C ARG A 314 -22.03 21.36 -19.76
N GLY A 315 -22.88 22.27 -20.25
CA GLY A 315 -22.65 22.97 -21.51
C GLY A 315 -21.42 23.88 -21.48
N TRP A 316 -21.21 24.60 -20.39
CA TRP A 316 -20.00 25.40 -20.15
C TRP A 316 -18.74 24.53 -20.09
N ALA A 317 -18.74 23.46 -19.28
CA ALA A 317 -17.59 22.56 -19.13
C ALA A 317 -17.21 21.90 -20.47
N ALA A 318 -18.20 21.49 -21.26
CA ALA A 318 -17.99 20.95 -22.61
C ALA A 318 -17.39 21.98 -23.58
N ARG A 319 -17.66 23.30 -23.43
CA ARG A 319 -16.98 24.34 -24.21
C ARG A 319 -15.53 24.53 -23.78
N VAL A 320 -15.29 24.66 -22.48
CA VAL A 320 -13.93 24.85 -21.92
C VAL A 320 -13.02 23.70 -22.32
N LEU A 321 -13.49 22.45 -22.25
CA LEU A 321 -12.67 21.27 -22.54
C LEU A 321 -12.63 20.89 -24.03
N ARG A 322 -13.41 21.56 -24.90
CA ARG A 322 -13.49 21.28 -26.34
C ARG A 322 -12.12 21.20 -27.06
N PRO A 323 -11.10 22.02 -26.75
CA PRO A 323 -9.80 21.90 -27.42
C PRO A 323 -9.16 20.52 -27.28
N LEU A 324 -9.45 19.79 -26.19
CA LEU A 324 -8.93 18.44 -25.93
C LEU A 324 -9.62 17.35 -26.77
N ASP A 325 -10.76 17.65 -27.41
CA ASP A 325 -11.52 16.68 -28.21
C ASP A 325 -10.88 16.41 -29.58
N ALA A 326 -9.89 17.22 -29.99
CA ALA A 326 -9.05 16.96 -31.15
C ALA A 326 -8.01 15.84 -30.94
N LEU A 327 -7.85 15.34 -29.70
CA LEU A 327 -6.88 14.29 -29.37
C LEU A 327 -7.43 12.88 -29.64
N PRO A 328 -6.56 11.91 -30.01
CA PRO A 328 -6.91 10.49 -29.97
C PRO A 328 -7.45 10.09 -28.60
N HIS A 329 -8.48 9.24 -28.58
CA HIS A 329 -9.22 8.87 -27.35
C HIS A 329 -8.32 8.44 -26.17
N HIS A 330 -7.33 7.57 -26.42
CA HIS A 330 -6.40 7.11 -25.38
C HIS A 330 -5.53 8.27 -24.83
N THR A 331 -5.00 9.13 -25.70
CA THR A 331 -4.20 10.31 -25.30
C THR A 331 -5.06 11.28 -24.49
N ARG A 332 -6.31 11.49 -24.91
CA ARG A 332 -7.28 12.35 -24.21
C ARG A 332 -7.55 11.84 -22.79
N ALA A 333 -7.84 10.54 -22.64
CA ALA A 333 -8.06 9.91 -21.33
C ALA A 333 -6.83 10.05 -20.41
N GLU A 334 -5.64 9.74 -20.92
CA GLU A 334 -4.36 9.82 -20.19
C GLU A 334 -4.07 11.24 -19.68
N LEU A 335 -4.28 12.27 -20.51
CA LEU A 335 -4.12 13.68 -20.12
C LEU A 335 -5.15 14.11 -19.08
N LEU A 336 -6.42 13.72 -19.24
CA LEU A 336 -7.49 14.09 -18.30
C LEU A 336 -7.30 13.45 -16.93
N ALA A 337 -7.02 12.14 -16.87
CA ALA A 337 -6.73 11.44 -15.63
C ALA A 337 -5.52 12.05 -14.91
N THR A 338 -4.44 12.32 -15.65
CA THR A 338 -3.24 12.95 -15.07
C THR A 338 -3.53 14.37 -14.56
N THR A 339 -4.25 15.19 -15.35
CA THR A 339 -4.48 16.61 -15.00
C THR A 339 -5.43 16.73 -13.81
N ARG A 340 -6.50 15.93 -13.73
CA ARG A 340 -7.39 15.91 -12.55
C ARG A 340 -6.59 15.63 -11.27
N LEU A 341 -5.74 14.60 -11.30
CA LEU A 341 -4.94 14.23 -10.14
C LEU A 341 -3.80 15.23 -9.85
N GLY A 342 -3.22 15.85 -10.88
CA GLY A 342 -2.20 16.90 -10.74
C GLY A 342 -2.75 18.27 -10.31
N LEU A 343 -4.06 18.49 -10.45
CA LEU A 343 -4.76 19.63 -9.84
C LEU A 343 -5.14 19.34 -8.39
N GLU A 344 -5.51 18.11 -8.04
CA GLU A 344 -5.84 17.71 -6.67
C GLU A 344 -4.58 17.54 -5.78
N PHE A 345 -3.46 17.11 -6.34
CA PHE A 345 -2.22 16.80 -5.62
C PHE A 345 -0.97 17.37 -6.30
N THR A 346 0.12 17.52 -5.55
CA THR A 346 1.42 17.89 -6.15
C THR A 346 1.83 16.91 -7.25
N ALA A 347 2.57 17.38 -8.26
CA ALA A 347 3.06 16.52 -9.35
C ALA A 347 3.90 15.30 -8.88
N VAL A 348 4.52 15.37 -7.69
CA VAL A 348 5.24 14.24 -7.08
C VAL A 348 4.26 13.23 -6.48
N SER A 349 3.24 13.70 -5.77
CA SER A 349 2.18 12.86 -5.20
C SER A 349 1.34 12.18 -6.29
N ALA A 350 0.93 12.94 -7.30
CA ALA A 350 0.20 12.42 -8.46
C ALA A 350 1.03 11.37 -9.23
N ALA A 351 2.33 11.61 -9.45
CA ALA A 351 3.22 10.65 -10.11
C ALA A 351 3.31 9.31 -9.35
N LYS A 352 3.46 9.37 -8.02
CA LYS A 352 3.47 8.19 -7.13
C LYS A 352 2.15 7.41 -7.18
N VAL A 353 1.00 8.11 -7.20
CA VAL A 353 -0.34 7.48 -7.29
C VAL A 353 -0.61 6.88 -8.67
N LEU A 354 -0.11 7.49 -9.75
CA LEU A 354 -0.27 7.01 -11.14
C LEU A 354 0.77 5.97 -11.58
N GLY A 355 1.84 5.75 -10.80
CA GLY A 355 2.94 4.87 -11.20
C GLY A 355 3.83 5.42 -12.32
N VAL A 356 3.87 6.74 -12.51
CA VAL A 356 4.66 7.41 -13.56
C VAL A 356 5.72 8.34 -12.96
N SER A 357 6.55 8.99 -13.81
CA SER A 357 7.51 9.98 -13.33
C SER A 357 6.87 11.35 -13.07
N ARG A 358 7.42 12.13 -12.13
CA ARG A 358 6.99 13.53 -11.88
C ARG A 358 7.11 14.43 -13.11
N ASN A 359 8.07 14.11 -14.01
CA ASN A 359 8.27 14.85 -15.25
C ASN A 359 7.18 14.51 -16.27
N THR A 360 6.72 13.25 -16.29
CA THR A 360 5.57 12.81 -17.09
C THR A 360 4.29 13.54 -16.67
N VAL A 361 4.05 13.70 -15.36
CA VAL A 361 2.90 14.48 -14.86
C VAL A 361 2.97 15.93 -15.33
N ARG A 362 4.11 16.59 -15.15
CA ARG A 362 4.33 17.97 -15.60
C ARG A 362 4.11 18.14 -17.10
N ALA A 363 4.80 17.36 -17.93
CA ALA A 363 4.66 17.44 -19.40
C ALA A 363 3.23 17.19 -19.90
N ARG A 364 2.45 16.36 -19.19
CA ARG A 364 1.01 16.15 -19.48
C ARG A 364 0.15 17.35 -19.06
N MET A 365 0.44 17.98 -17.91
CA MET A 365 -0.24 19.21 -17.46
C MET A 365 0.08 20.39 -18.38
N GLU A 366 1.37 20.63 -18.68
CA GLU A 366 1.87 21.66 -19.60
C GLU A 366 1.22 21.54 -20.99
N ARG A 367 0.97 20.30 -21.45
CA ARG A 367 0.24 20.04 -22.69
C ARG A 367 -1.23 20.43 -22.61
N VAL A 368 -1.89 20.23 -21.47
CA VAL A 368 -3.29 20.67 -21.27
C VAL A 368 -3.36 22.20 -21.12
N GLU A 369 -2.42 22.83 -20.43
CA GLU A 369 -2.28 24.29 -20.35
C GLU A 369 -2.21 24.92 -21.75
N ALA A 370 -1.27 24.44 -22.57
CA ALA A 370 -1.09 24.91 -23.94
C ALA A 370 -2.32 24.69 -24.84
N MET A 371 -3.07 23.60 -24.64
CA MET A 371 -4.28 23.31 -25.42
C MET A 371 -5.51 24.11 -24.96
N LEU A 372 -5.64 24.42 -23.68
CA LEU A 372 -6.71 25.24 -23.14
C LEU A 372 -6.42 26.75 -23.25
N GLY A 373 -5.16 27.13 -23.49
CA GLY A 373 -4.70 28.52 -23.52
C GLY A 373 -4.67 29.16 -22.14
N VAL A 374 -4.24 28.40 -21.12
CA VAL A 374 -4.29 28.78 -19.70
C VAL A 374 -2.96 28.58 -18.99
N ASP A 375 -2.84 29.10 -17.77
CA ASP A 375 -1.66 29.00 -16.90
C ASP A 375 -2.06 28.43 -15.54
N PHE A 376 -1.53 27.26 -15.15
CA PHE A 376 -1.80 26.63 -13.86
C PHE A 376 -0.97 27.20 -12.69
N ASP A 377 -0.04 28.15 -12.90
CA ASP A 377 0.50 28.93 -11.78
C ASP A 377 -0.60 29.79 -11.13
N ASP A 378 -1.65 30.16 -11.87
CA ASP A 378 -2.86 30.77 -11.30
C ASP A 378 -3.77 29.72 -10.63
N VAL A 379 -3.97 29.90 -9.33
CA VAL A 379 -4.91 29.09 -8.51
C VAL A 379 -6.35 29.25 -9.02
N THR A 380 -6.69 30.41 -9.56
CA THR A 380 -8.03 30.74 -10.09
C THR A 380 -8.34 29.93 -11.34
N VAL A 381 -7.41 29.92 -12.31
CA VAL A 381 -7.45 29.03 -13.47
C VAL A 381 -7.57 27.57 -13.02
N ARG A 382 -6.73 27.12 -12.08
CA ARG A 382 -6.77 25.73 -11.59
C ARG A 382 -8.14 25.35 -11.01
N ALA A 383 -8.75 26.20 -10.19
CA ALA A 383 -10.06 25.95 -9.61
C ALA A 383 -11.16 25.81 -10.68
N VAL A 384 -11.13 26.67 -11.70
CA VAL A 384 -12.13 26.69 -12.77
C VAL A 384 -11.94 25.50 -13.73
N VAL A 385 -10.70 25.19 -14.12
CA VAL A 385 -10.40 24.00 -14.95
C VAL A 385 -10.71 22.71 -14.19
N HIS A 386 -10.44 22.66 -12.87
CA HIS A 386 -10.82 21.55 -12.01
C HIS A 386 -12.34 21.32 -11.99
N LEU A 387 -13.14 22.39 -11.88
CA LEU A 387 -14.61 22.34 -11.96
C LEU A 387 -15.10 21.80 -13.32
N ALA A 388 -14.51 22.26 -14.43
CA ALA A 388 -14.84 21.76 -15.76
C ALA A 388 -14.50 20.27 -15.92
N LEU A 389 -13.31 19.85 -15.49
CA LEU A 389 -12.84 18.47 -15.55
C LEU A 389 -13.70 17.51 -14.73
N HIS A 390 -14.14 17.91 -13.53
CA HIS A 390 -15.05 17.13 -12.69
C HIS A 390 -16.48 17.10 -13.24
N THR A 391 -16.93 18.18 -13.87
CA THR A 391 -18.24 18.22 -14.55
C THR A 391 -18.31 17.25 -15.73
N GLN A 392 -17.24 17.15 -16.55
CA GLN A 392 -17.24 16.24 -17.69
C GLN A 392 -17.35 14.76 -17.28
N ILE A 393 -16.81 14.38 -16.12
CA ILE A 393 -16.96 13.02 -15.59
C ILE A 393 -18.44 12.67 -15.40
N ASN A 394 -19.23 13.62 -14.88
CA ASN A 394 -20.67 13.44 -14.66
C ASN A 394 -21.51 13.28 -15.95
N LEU A 395 -20.99 13.65 -17.12
CA LEU A 395 -21.68 13.50 -18.41
C LEU A 395 -21.62 12.07 -18.99
N LEU A 396 -20.55 11.32 -18.70
CA LEU A 396 -20.28 10.05 -19.39
C LEU A 396 -21.14 8.88 -18.87
N ASP A 397 -21.67 8.96 -17.66
CA ASP A 397 -22.50 7.91 -17.02
C ASP A 397 -24.03 8.13 -17.19
N GLY A 398 -24.47 8.68 -18.32
CA GLY A 398 -25.87 8.52 -18.78
C GLY A 398 -26.94 9.45 -18.20
N GLN A 399 -26.58 10.56 -17.54
CA GLN A 399 -27.54 11.65 -17.21
C GLN A 399 -27.86 12.50 -18.46
N ALA A 400 -28.35 11.85 -19.51
CA ALA A 400 -28.61 12.43 -20.82
C ALA A 400 -30.09 12.82 -21.02
N ASP A 401 -30.65 13.61 -20.10
CA ASP A 401 -31.92 14.28 -20.36
C ASP A 401 -31.69 15.43 -21.36
N GLY A 402 -32.28 15.27 -22.55
CA GLY A 402 -32.15 16.18 -23.68
C GLY A 402 -32.88 17.50 -23.46
N ALA A 403 -32.28 18.41 -22.69
CA ALA A 403 -32.66 19.82 -22.67
C ALA A 403 -32.07 20.54 -23.90
N GLY A 404 -32.92 21.27 -24.63
CA GLY A 404 -32.55 21.93 -25.89
C GLY A 404 -31.44 22.97 -25.74
N ALA A 405 -30.86 23.36 -26.88
CA ALA A 405 -29.69 24.24 -26.99
C ALA A 405 -29.97 25.72 -26.61
N ALA A 406 -30.32 25.96 -25.34
CA ALA A 406 -30.19 27.28 -24.74
C ALA A 406 -28.70 27.68 -24.72
N PRO A 407 -28.37 28.97 -24.94
CA PRO A 407 -27.00 29.44 -24.84
C PRO A 407 -26.51 29.26 -23.39
N SER A 408 -25.67 28.26 -23.14
CA SER A 408 -25.18 27.98 -21.79
C SER A 408 -24.33 29.18 -21.34
N PRO A 409 -24.54 29.74 -20.14
CA PRO A 409 -23.84 30.94 -19.67
C PRO A 409 -22.31 30.74 -19.62
N GLY A 410 -21.56 31.84 -19.61
CA GLY A 410 -20.17 31.85 -19.17
C GLY A 410 -20.05 31.62 -17.66
N LEU A 411 -18.82 31.51 -17.14
CA LEU A 411 -18.56 31.24 -15.72
C LEU A 411 -19.30 32.22 -14.79
N ALA A 412 -19.30 33.51 -15.12
CA ALA A 412 -20.04 34.54 -14.40
C ALA A 412 -21.52 34.20 -14.18
N GLY A 413 -22.21 33.68 -15.21
CA GLY A 413 -23.62 33.34 -15.13
C GLY A 413 -23.91 32.07 -14.32
N LEU A 414 -22.94 31.14 -14.24
CA LEU A 414 -23.02 29.97 -13.34
C LEU A 414 -22.86 30.39 -11.87
N LEU A 415 -21.91 31.28 -11.60
CA LEU A 415 -21.61 31.76 -10.24
C LEU A 415 -22.64 32.77 -9.71
N ALA A 416 -23.31 33.52 -10.59
CA ALA A 416 -24.34 34.50 -10.22
C ALA A 416 -25.66 33.88 -9.70
N GLY A 417 -25.80 32.55 -9.71
CA GLY A 417 -26.98 31.87 -9.18
C GLY A 417 -27.18 32.14 -7.68
N PRO A 418 -28.42 32.40 -7.21
CA PRO A 418 -28.67 32.81 -5.83
C PRO A 418 -28.28 31.75 -4.79
N ALA A 419 -28.31 30.46 -5.16
CA ALA A 419 -27.83 29.37 -4.31
C ALA A 419 -26.30 29.41 -4.12
N VAL A 420 -25.54 29.61 -5.21
CA VAL A 420 -24.08 29.74 -5.17
C VAL A 420 -23.68 31.01 -4.39
N GLY A 421 -24.33 32.14 -4.66
CA GLY A 421 -24.09 33.40 -3.92
C GLY A 421 -24.55 33.37 -2.45
N GLY A 422 -25.48 32.47 -2.09
CA GLY A 422 -25.84 32.17 -0.71
C GLY A 422 -24.74 31.39 0.02
N TRP A 423 -24.34 30.25 -0.55
CA TRP A 423 -23.25 29.41 -0.05
C TRP A 423 -21.92 30.15 0.07
N ALA A 424 -21.55 30.96 -0.93
CA ALA A 424 -20.32 31.73 -0.91
C ALA A 424 -20.28 32.74 0.25
N ARG A 425 -21.40 33.43 0.51
CA ARG A 425 -21.53 34.34 1.65
C ARG A 425 -21.53 33.61 2.99
N GLU A 426 -22.16 32.44 3.08
CA GLU A 426 -22.12 31.63 4.31
C GLU A 426 -20.70 31.17 4.62
N LEU A 427 -19.98 30.61 3.62
CA LEU A 427 -18.63 30.10 3.80
C LEU A 427 -17.63 31.21 4.15
N LEU A 428 -17.61 32.31 3.38
CA LEU A 428 -16.70 33.43 3.61
C LEU A 428 -17.10 34.27 4.83
N GLY A 429 -18.39 34.32 5.17
CA GLY A 429 -18.92 35.02 6.35
C GLY A 429 -18.36 34.49 7.67
N ARG A 430 -17.97 33.20 7.73
CA ARG A 430 -17.28 32.61 8.90
C ARG A 430 -15.98 33.32 9.24
N LEU A 431 -15.35 34.03 8.29
CA LEU A 431 -14.11 34.80 8.49
C LEU A 431 -14.35 36.27 8.89
N GLU A 432 -15.58 36.78 8.82
CA GLU A 432 -15.86 38.22 9.00
C GLU A 432 -15.75 38.68 10.46
N GLY A 433 -15.88 37.75 11.42
CA GLY A 433 -15.64 38.01 12.84
C GLY A 433 -14.16 38.17 13.24
N ASP A 434 -13.21 37.92 12.33
CA ASP A 434 -11.79 38.02 12.64
C ASP A 434 -11.26 39.44 12.43
N ALA A 435 -10.91 40.12 13.54
CA ALA A 435 -10.38 41.48 13.55
C ALA A 435 -9.10 41.67 12.70
N ARG A 436 -8.39 40.58 12.35
CA ARG A 436 -7.19 40.61 11.50
C ARG A 436 -7.52 40.67 9.99
N ASN A 437 -8.80 40.63 9.63
CA ASN A 437 -9.32 40.60 8.26
C ASN A 437 -8.68 39.46 7.43
N VAL A 438 -8.89 38.23 7.92
CA VAL A 438 -8.38 37.01 7.29
C VAL A 438 -8.95 36.83 5.88
N ARG A 439 -10.22 37.17 5.63
CA ARG A 439 -10.85 37.13 4.29
C ARG A 439 -10.07 37.95 3.25
N ARG A 440 -9.69 39.20 3.56
CA ARG A 440 -8.86 40.03 2.66
C ARG A 440 -7.47 39.41 2.44
N THR A 441 -6.87 38.87 3.50
CA THR A 441 -5.55 38.23 3.41
C THR A 441 -5.59 37.01 2.50
N LEU A 442 -6.65 36.21 2.62
CA LEU A 442 -6.88 34.98 1.85
C LEU A 442 -7.13 35.27 0.37
N CYS A 443 -8.00 36.23 0.04
CA CYS A 443 -8.21 36.69 -1.34
C CYS A 443 -6.89 37.16 -1.98
N ALA A 444 -6.12 38.02 -1.30
CA ALA A 444 -4.84 38.52 -1.81
C ALA A 444 -3.77 37.40 -1.98
N TRP A 445 -3.86 36.33 -1.19
CA TRP A 445 -3.02 35.14 -1.30
C TRP A 445 -3.42 34.24 -2.48
N ILE A 446 -4.72 34.03 -2.70
CA ILE A 446 -5.25 33.32 -3.88
C ILE A 446 -4.85 34.07 -5.16
N ALA A 447 -5.13 35.38 -5.24
CA ALA A 447 -4.75 36.25 -6.36
C ALA A 447 -3.23 36.34 -6.59
N ALA A 448 -2.41 35.89 -5.64
CA ALA A 448 -0.96 35.79 -5.75
C ALA A 448 -0.48 34.40 -6.20
N GLY A 449 -1.38 33.48 -6.58
CA GLY A 449 -1.06 32.10 -6.96
C GLY A 449 -0.77 31.20 -5.75
N GLY A 450 -1.29 31.54 -4.56
CA GLY A 450 -0.95 30.84 -3.31
C GLY A 450 0.46 31.17 -2.78
N ASN A 451 1.13 32.19 -3.31
CA ASN A 451 2.45 32.60 -2.86
C ASN A 451 2.38 33.64 -1.72
N ALA A 452 2.86 33.26 -0.52
CA ALA A 452 2.80 34.10 0.68
C ALA A 452 3.66 35.38 0.56
N GLU A 453 4.82 35.33 -0.09
CA GLU A 453 5.73 36.48 -0.22
C GLU A 453 5.16 37.55 -1.17
N ARG A 454 4.54 37.13 -2.28
CA ARG A 454 3.88 37.99 -3.27
C ARG A 454 2.61 38.62 -2.69
N ALA A 455 1.82 37.85 -1.93
CA ALA A 455 0.66 38.36 -1.19
C ALA A 455 1.07 39.39 -0.13
N ALA A 456 2.10 39.10 0.66
CA ALA A 456 2.63 39.98 1.69
C ALA A 456 3.11 41.32 1.13
N ARG A 457 3.82 41.32 -0.01
CA ARG A 457 4.19 42.55 -0.73
C ARG A 457 2.98 43.38 -1.17
N ARG A 458 1.90 42.75 -1.65
CA ARG A 458 0.65 43.44 -2.03
C ARG A 458 -0.12 44.01 -0.83
N LEU A 459 -0.02 43.35 0.32
CA LEU A 459 -0.73 43.75 1.54
C LEU A 459 0.06 44.69 2.46
N GLY A 460 1.36 44.87 2.24
CA GLY A 460 2.24 45.66 3.11
C GLY A 460 2.54 44.99 4.46
N VAL A 461 2.48 43.65 4.53
CA VAL A 461 2.68 42.86 5.76
C VAL A 461 3.87 41.90 5.62
N HIS A 462 4.20 41.17 6.68
CA HIS A 462 5.23 40.12 6.63
C HIS A 462 4.67 38.81 6.04
N ALA A 463 5.50 38.05 5.31
CA ALA A 463 5.09 36.77 4.69
C ALA A 463 4.59 35.74 5.72
N GLN A 464 5.14 35.78 6.93
CA GLN A 464 4.70 34.92 8.03
C GLN A 464 3.24 35.21 8.45
N THR A 465 2.84 36.49 8.51
CA THR A 465 1.48 36.91 8.85
C THR A 465 0.47 36.34 7.86
N VAL A 466 0.80 36.33 6.56
CA VAL A 466 -0.06 35.70 5.52
C VAL A 466 -0.21 34.20 5.77
N ARG A 467 0.89 33.48 6.06
CA ARG A 467 0.85 32.03 6.35
C ARG A 467 0.03 31.71 7.60
N GLU A 468 0.13 32.56 8.63
CA GLU A 468 -0.63 32.43 9.88
C GLU A 468 -2.12 32.70 9.66
N HIS A 469 -2.48 33.73 8.89
CA HIS A 469 -3.87 34.01 8.52
C HIS A 469 -4.48 32.84 7.73
N VAL A 470 -3.80 32.37 6.67
CA VAL A 470 -4.26 31.22 5.87
C VAL A 470 -4.43 29.97 6.74
N ARG A 471 -3.45 29.64 7.61
CA ARG A 471 -3.57 28.50 8.53
C ARG A 471 -4.72 28.67 9.53
N SER A 472 -4.98 29.88 10.01
CA SER A 472 -6.11 30.12 10.93
C SER A 472 -7.49 30.07 10.24
N ALA A 473 -7.54 30.24 8.92
CA ALA A 473 -8.78 30.07 8.15
C ALA A 473 -9.17 28.58 8.01
N GLU A 474 -8.21 27.66 7.99
CA GLU A 474 -8.47 26.23 7.76
C GLU A 474 -9.52 25.60 8.72
N PRO A 475 -9.41 25.74 10.06
CA PRO A 475 -10.42 25.22 10.98
C PRO A 475 -11.74 25.99 10.95
N VAL A 476 -11.73 27.28 10.57
CA VAL A 476 -12.94 28.14 10.53
C VAL A 476 -13.80 27.85 9.29
N LEU A 477 -13.14 27.55 8.16
CA LEU A 477 -13.80 27.15 6.91
C LEU A 477 -14.07 25.64 6.85
N GLU A 478 -13.43 24.84 7.71
CA GLU A 478 -13.34 23.37 7.59
C GLU A 478 -12.72 22.96 6.24
N ARG A 479 -11.61 23.60 5.84
CA ARG A 479 -10.93 23.42 4.54
C ARG A 479 -9.41 23.42 4.68
N GLN A 480 -8.71 22.46 4.06
CA GLN A 480 -7.25 22.46 3.96
C GLN A 480 -6.78 23.29 2.75
N LEU A 481 -6.45 24.54 3.01
CA LEU A 481 -6.00 25.51 2.01
C LEU A 481 -4.52 25.29 1.64
N LEU A 482 -3.70 24.92 2.64
CA LEU A 482 -2.25 24.71 2.47
C LEU A 482 -1.92 23.37 1.80
N ALA A 483 -2.86 22.42 1.77
CA ALA A 483 -2.72 21.16 1.04
C ALA A 483 -2.91 21.33 -0.48
N ALA A 484 -3.52 22.44 -0.93
CA ALA A 484 -4.10 22.64 -2.25
C ALA A 484 -5.19 21.60 -2.61
N GLY A 485 -5.62 21.57 -3.87
CA GLY A 485 -6.71 20.71 -4.33
C GLY A 485 -8.10 21.26 -4.04
N THR A 486 -9.10 20.38 -4.04
CA THR A 486 -10.55 20.69 -3.99
C THR A 486 -10.95 21.65 -2.87
N ASP A 487 -10.36 21.52 -1.67
CA ASP A 487 -10.63 22.41 -0.53
C ASP A 487 -10.26 23.87 -0.80
N LEU A 488 -9.11 24.10 -1.44
CA LEU A 488 -8.70 25.42 -1.89
C LEU A 488 -9.61 25.91 -3.04
N TYR A 489 -9.93 25.03 -3.99
CA TYR A 489 -10.73 25.39 -5.16
C TYR A 489 -12.18 25.78 -4.81
N GLU A 490 -12.80 25.18 -3.79
CA GLU A 490 -14.08 25.67 -3.27
C GLU A 490 -14.00 27.11 -2.76
N VAL A 491 -12.96 27.45 -1.99
CA VAL A 491 -12.81 28.81 -1.42
C VAL A 491 -12.50 29.83 -2.52
N VAL A 492 -11.78 29.44 -3.57
CA VAL A 492 -11.57 30.23 -4.78
C VAL A 492 -12.91 30.50 -5.51
N LEU A 493 -13.74 29.46 -5.71
CA LEU A 493 -15.06 29.59 -6.32
C LEU A 493 -16.00 30.46 -5.47
N ALA A 494 -15.92 30.40 -4.14
CA ALA A 494 -16.67 31.28 -3.25
C ALA A 494 -16.25 32.75 -3.40
N HIS A 495 -14.94 33.04 -3.46
CA HIS A 495 -14.44 34.40 -3.71
C HIS A 495 -14.83 34.92 -5.11
N LEU A 496 -14.80 34.08 -6.15
CA LEU A 496 -15.28 34.43 -7.49
C LEU A 496 -16.79 34.74 -7.50
N ALA A 497 -17.61 33.93 -6.81
CA ALA A 497 -19.05 34.17 -6.69
C ALA A 497 -19.39 35.41 -5.84
N ALA A 498 -18.53 35.77 -4.88
CA ALA A 498 -18.64 37.01 -4.11
C ALA A 498 -18.16 38.27 -4.88
N GLY A 499 -17.47 38.10 -6.02
CA GLY A 499 -16.83 39.20 -6.75
C GLY A 499 -15.53 39.70 -6.12
N ASP A 500 -14.94 38.95 -5.19
CA ASP A 500 -13.67 39.29 -4.52
C ASP A 500 -12.45 39.05 -5.45
N LEU A 501 -12.59 38.25 -6.50
CA LEU A 501 -11.54 37.87 -7.45
C LEU A 501 -11.96 38.12 -8.90
N GLU A 502 -10.99 38.46 -9.75
CA GLU A 502 -11.17 38.54 -11.20
C GLU A 502 -11.37 37.14 -11.80
N GLN A 503 -12.24 37.03 -12.81
CA GLN A 503 -12.48 35.75 -13.49
C GLN A 503 -11.37 35.47 -14.51
N PRO A 504 -10.82 34.23 -14.55
CA PRO A 504 -9.78 33.88 -15.51
C PRO A 504 -10.37 33.84 -16.93
N VAL A 505 -9.64 34.39 -17.89
CA VAL A 505 -10.00 34.27 -19.32
C VAL A 505 -9.64 32.87 -19.78
N LEU A 506 -10.65 32.11 -20.21
CA LEU A 506 -10.49 30.77 -20.78
C LEU A 506 -10.81 30.81 -22.28
N ALA A 507 -10.13 29.99 -23.09
CA ALA A 507 -10.48 29.85 -24.51
C ALA A 507 -11.90 29.27 -24.65
N GLY A 508 -12.85 30.11 -25.10
CA GLY A 508 -14.27 29.73 -25.23
C GLY A 508 -15.18 30.11 -24.05
N GLY A 509 -14.71 30.98 -23.15
CA GLY A 509 -15.51 31.64 -22.10
C GLY A 509 -16.48 32.69 -22.63
#